data_AF-A0A2W4I9D1-F1
#
_entry.id   AF-A0A2W4I9D1-F1
#
_cell.length_a   1.000
_cell.length_b   1.000
_cell.length_c   1.000
_cell.angle_alpha   90.00
_cell.angle_beta   90.00
_cell.angle_gamma   90.00
#
_symmetry.space_group_name_H-M   'P 1'
#
loop_
_entity.id
_entity.type
_entity.pdbx_description
1 polymer ?
#
loop_
_entity_poly.entity_id
_entity_poly.type
_entity_poly.pdbx_seq_one_letter_code
_entity_poly.pdbx_strand_id
1 'polypeptide(L)'
;MDKSKFLVGTDLKLPSFDEARRFQLKKFWQERGFQFILTDDHMHLARRGAFYKTFFSTSPRYLETKLTATWTKERELEVVMEVNLAFQQVTEWHKAFLELEMLTFESYMERDDQQKKLWQEFEEEMKVADIMYTWTVGCFGKSMPAEKKLKYLGR
;
A
#
# COMPACT_ATOMS: atom_id res chain seq x y z
N MET A 1 -22.00 -5.66 0.27
CA MET A 1 -20.54 -5.43 0.17
C MET A 1 -20.36 -4.00 -0.29
N ASP A 2 -19.81 -3.14 0.57
CA ASP A 2 -19.67 -1.72 0.29
C ASP A 2 -18.59 -1.51 -0.78
N LYS A 3 -18.98 -1.04 -1.98
CA LYS A 3 -18.05 -0.77 -3.09
C LYS A 3 -17.23 0.51 -2.89
N SER A 4 -17.46 1.24 -1.79
CA SER A 4 -16.74 2.48 -1.50
C SER A 4 -15.36 2.27 -0.91
N LYS A 5 -14.97 1.03 -0.58
CA LYS A 5 -13.69 0.73 0.08
C LYS A 5 -12.95 -0.45 -0.55
N PHE A 6 -11.62 -0.37 -0.52
CA PHE A 6 -10.71 -1.46 -0.83
C PHE A 6 -9.80 -1.71 0.37
N LEU A 7 -9.63 -2.96 0.76
CA LEU A 7 -8.83 -3.37 1.91
C LEU A 7 -7.65 -4.21 1.44
N VAL A 8 -6.47 -3.93 1.97
CA VAL A 8 -5.26 -4.76 1.86
C VAL A 8 -4.70 -4.90 3.25
N GLY A 9 -4.38 -6.12 3.68
CA GLY A 9 -3.84 -6.34 5.02
C GLY A 9 -2.93 -7.54 5.09
N THR A 10 -2.21 -7.61 6.21
CA THR A 10 -1.32 -8.71 6.55
C THR A 10 -1.22 -8.89 8.05
N ASP A 11 -0.94 -10.13 8.46
CA ASP A 11 -0.72 -10.53 9.83
C ASP A 11 0.72 -11.05 9.96
N LEU A 12 1.52 -10.35 10.75
CA LEU A 12 2.93 -10.68 10.96
C LEU A 12 3.15 -11.28 12.34
N LYS A 13 3.70 -12.49 12.39
CA LYS A 13 4.14 -13.12 13.63
C LYS A 13 5.51 -12.59 14.01
N LEU A 14 5.56 -11.71 15.00
CA LEU A 14 6.82 -11.10 15.45
C LEU A 14 7.15 -11.58 16.88
N PRO A 15 8.42 -11.92 17.17
CA PRO A 15 8.80 -12.41 18.50
C PRO A 15 8.64 -11.34 19.60
N SER A 16 8.82 -10.06 19.23
CA SER A 16 8.63 -8.87 20.07
C SER A 16 8.20 -7.67 19.23
N PHE A 17 7.47 -6.73 19.85
CA PHE A 17 7.12 -5.43 19.27
C PHE A 17 7.67 -4.29 20.13
N ASP A 18 9.00 -4.27 20.21
CA ASP A 18 9.78 -3.29 20.97
C ASP A 18 9.88 -1.93 20.26
N GLU A 19 10.58 -0.99 20.90
CA GLU A 19 10.77 0.37 20.37
C GLU A 19 11.46 0.37 19.00
N ALA A 20 12.39 -0.56 18.74
CA ALA A 20 13.07 -0.67 17.46
C ALA A 20 12.11 -1.11 16.35
N ARG A 21 11.24 -2.09 16.60
CA ARG A 21 10.19 -2.50 15.65
C ARG A 21 9.15 -1.41 15.43
N ARG A 22 8.74 -0.70 16.47
CA ARG A 22 7.85 0.47 16.34
C ARG A 22 8.49 1.57 15.49
N PHE A 23 9.78 1.81 15.66
CA PHE A 23 10.54 2.77 14.85
C PHE A 23 10.61 2.32 13.39
N GLN A 24 10.94 1.04 13.12
CA GLN A 24 10.96 0.49 11.77
C GLN A 24 9.61 0.62 11.07
N LEU A 25 8.52 0.26 11.77
CA LEU A 25 7.15 0.42 11.26
C LEU A 25 6.87 1.87 10.86
N LYS A 26 7.14 2.82 11.78
CA LYS A 26 6.89 4.24 11.52
C LYS A 26 7.73 4.74 10.35
N LYS A 27 9.02 4.42 10.35
CA LYS A 27 9.97 4.84 9.31
C LYS A 27 9.51 4.37 7.93
N PHE A 28 9.20 3.09 7.78
CA PHE A 28 8.74 2.53 6.51
C PHE A 28 7.53 3.29 5.97
N TRP A 29 6.48 3.44 6.77
CA TRP A 29 5.24 4.07 6.32
C TRP A 29 5.39 5.58 6.09
N GLN A 30 6.21 6.27 6.89
CA GLN A 30 6.54 7.67 6.67
C GLN A 30 7.30 7.90 5.35
N GLU A 31 8.27 7.04 5.01
CA GLU A 31 8.97 7.07 3.72
C GLU A 31 7.99 6.84 2.54
N ARG A 32 6.88 6.14 2.78
CA ARG A 32 5.78 5.95 1.82
C ARG A 32 4.73 7.07 1.81
N GLY A 33 4.96 8.14 2.56
CA GLY A 33 4.12 9.34 2.59
C GLY A 33 2.94 9.26 3.57
N PHE A 34 2.92 8.29 4.48
CA PHE A 34 1.93 8.25 5.55
C PHE A 34 2.30 9.21 6.69
N GLN A 35 1.27 9.83 7.27
CA GLN A 35 1.36 10.67 8.45
C GLN A 35 0.62 9.96 9.60
N PHE A 36 1.34 9.65 10.68
CA PHE A 36 0.72 9.07 11.88
C PHE A 36 -0.10 10.13 12.62
N ILE A 37 -1.37 9.80 12.86
CA ILE A 37 -2.34 10.67 13.54
C ILE A 37 -2.50 10.23 15.00
N LEU A 38 -2.40 8.92 15.23
CA LEU A 38 -2.50 8.33 16.56
C LEU A 38 -1.39 7.28 16.71
N THR A 39 -0.72 7.30 17.85
CA THR A 39 0.22 6.27 18.25
C THR A 39 -0.02 6.00 19.72
N ASP A 40 -0.50 4.80 20.00
CA ASP A 40 -0.68 4.22 21.31
C ASP A 40 0.18 2.96 21.43
N ASP A 41 0.24 2.35 22.60
CA ASP A 41 1.05 1.15 22.86
C ASP A 41 0.62 -0.07 22.08
N HIS A 42 -0.64 -0.11 21.66
CA HIS A 42 -1.22 -1.25 20.94
C HIS A 42 -1.68 -0.91 19.53
N MET A 43 -1.69 0.37 19.15
CA MET A 43 -2.29 0.80 17.89
C MET A 43 -1.56 2.00 17.30
N HIS A 44 -1.22 1.90 16.03
CA HIS A 44 -0.74 3.00 15.22
C HIS A 44 -1.70 3.28 14.08
N LEU A 45 -2.16 4.53 14.00
CA LEU A 45 -3.01 5.00 12.93
C LEU A 45 -2.28 6.02 12.07
N ALA A 46 -2.25 5.81 10.77
CA ALA A 46 -1.68 6.73 9.81
C ALA A 46 -2.61 6.99 8.62
N ARG A 47 -2.39 8.10 7.93
CA ARG A 47 -3.10 8.45 6.69
C ARG A 47 -2.15 8.89 5.59
N ARG A 48 -2.53 8.62 4.36
CA ARG A 48 -1.91 9.16 3.14
C ARG A 48 -3.00 9.65 2.19
N GLY A 49 -2.65 10.61 1.34
CA GLY A 49 -3.54 11.17 0.34
C GLY A 49 -4.44 12.27 0.89
N ALA A 50 -5.10 12.99 -0.02
CA ALA A 50 -6.10 13.98 0.31
C ALA A 50 -7.08 14.08 -0.86
N PHE A 51 -8.38 14.12 -0.54
CA PHE A 51 -9.48 14.09 -1.52
C PHE A 51 -9.29 15.04 -2.72
N TYR A 52 -8.82 16.26 -2.48
CA TYR A 52 -8.64 17.27 -3.53
C TYR A 52 -7.46 17.00 -4.50
N LYS A 53 -6.43 16.27 -4.07
CA LYS A 53 -5.28 15.90 -4.93
C LYS A 53 -5.59 14.70 -5.82
N THR A 54 -6.60 13.91 -5.46
CA THR A 54 -6.93 12.68 -6.16
C THR A 54 -7.73 12.90 -7.44
N PHE A 55 -8.42 14.04 -7.60
CA PHE A 55 -9.13 14.36 -8.85
C PHE A 55 -8.21 14.58 -10.05
N PHE A 56 -6.97 15.02 -9.81
CA PHE A 56 -6.04 15.45 -10.86
C PHE A 56 -4.83 14.52 -11.00
N SER A 57 -4.70 13.49 -10.17
CA SER A 57 -3.57 12.58 -10.22
C SER A 57 -4.01 11.13 -10.31
N THR A 58 -3.44 10.43 -11.29
CA THR A 58 -3.56 8.97 -11.42
C THR A 58 -2.63 8.22 -10.46
N SER A 59 -1.73 8.90 -9.73
CA SER A 59 -0.77 8.19 -8.90
C SER A 59 -1.43 7.58 -7.66
N PRO A 60 -1.19 6.28 -7.37
CA PRO A 60 -1.77 5.60 -6.21
C PRO A 60 -1.32 6.20 -4.87
N ARG A 61 -0.22 6.97 -4.85
CA ARG A 61 0.27 7.69 -3.65
C ARG A 61 -0.68 8.80 -3.19
N TYR A 62 -1.59 9.27 -4.04
CA TYR A 62 -2.59 10.29 -3.67
C TYR A 62 -3.96 9.70 -3.32
N LEU A 63 -4.11 8.38 -3.38
CA LEU A 63 -5.32 7.71 -2.92
C LEU A 63 -5.49 7.95 -1.42
N GLU A 64 -6.71 8.32 -1.03
CA GLU A 64 -7.05 8.47 0.38
C GLU A 64 -6.99 7.10 1.06
N THR A 65 -5.91 6.90 1.82
CA THR A 65 -5.56 5.63 2.41
C THR A 65 -5.38 5.80 3.92
N LYS A 66 -6.08 4.98 4.70
CA LYS A 66 -5.94 4.87 6.15
C LYS A 66 -5.18 3.58 6.46
N LEU A 67 -4.08 3.70 7.17
CA LEU A 67 -3.31 2.58 7.69
C LEU A 67 -3.63 2.41 9.18
N THR A 68 -3.93 1.18 9.58
CA THR A 68 -4.08 0.77 10.97
C THR A 68 -3.13 -0.38 11.23
N ALA A 69 -2.24 -0.23 12.19
CA ALA A 69 -1.37 -1.31 12.66
C ALA A 69 -1.68 -1.59 14.14
N THR A 70 -2.10 -2.80 14.45
CA THR A 70 -2.55 -3.22 15.78
C THR A 70 -1.67 -4.35 16.28
N TRP A 71 -1.11 -4.18 17.47
CA TRP A 71 -0.36 -5.24 18.15
C TRP A 71 -1.30 -6.06 19.02
N THR A 72 -1.48 -7.33 18.70
CA THR A 72 -2.37 -8.24 19.42
C THR A 72 -1.66 -8.90 20.61
N LYS A 73 -2.46 -9.46 21.52
CA LYS A 73 -1.93 -10.21 22.69
C LYS A 73 -1.19 -11.49 22.29
N GLU A 74 -1.38 -11.97 21.07
CA GLU A 74 -0.79 -13.21 20.55
C GLU A 74 0.57 -13.00 19.90
N ARG A 75 1.16 -11.81 20.07
CA ARG A 75 2.41 -11.38 19.42
C ARG A 75 2.29 -11.30 17.89
N GLU A 76 1.12 -10.89 17.44
CA GLU A 76 0.86 -10.67 16.02
C GLU A 76 0.67 -9.19 15.79
N LEU A 77 1.29 -8.70 14.73
CA LEU A 77 1.08 -7.36 14.21
C LEU A 77 0.11 -7.47 13.04
N GLU A 78 -1.13 -7.07 13.27
CA GLU A 78 -2.14 -6.94 12.22
C GLU A 78 -1.98 -5.56 11.58
N VAL A 79 -1.81 -5.51 10.26
CA VAL A 79 -1.71 -4.25 9.52
C VAL A 79 -2.74 -4.23 8.42
N VAL A 80 -3.60 -3.21 8.43
CA VAL A 80 -4.69 -3.03 7.46
C VAL A 80 -4.58 -1.65 6.83
N MET A 81 -4.56 -1.64 5.49
CA MET A 81 -4.76 -0.46 4.66
C MET A 81 -6.19 -0.44 4.13
N GLU A 82 -6.91 0.62 4.46
CA GLU A 82 -8.22 0.94 3.91
C GLU A 82 -8.09 2.09 2.91
N VAL A 83 -8.47 1.85 1.66
CA VAL A 83 -8.51 2.86 0.60
C VAL A 83 -9.94 3.26 0.33
N ASN A 84 -10.20 4.56 0.44
CA ASN A 84 -11.49 5.15 0.08
C ASN A 84 -11.58 5.30 -1.44
N LEU A 85 -12.51 4.58 -2.06
CA LEU A 85 -12.75 4.58 -3.50
C LEU A 85 -13.79 5.61 -3.93
N ALA A 86 -14.36 6.38 -3.01
CA ALA A 86 -15.40 7.36 -3.33
C ALA A 86 -14.89 8.36 -4.39
N PHE A 87 -15.56 8.38 -5.54
CA PHE A 87 -15.22 9.23 -6.70
C PHE A 87 -13.83 8.95 -7.32
N GLN A 88 -13.24 7.78 -7.07
CA GLN A 88 -11.93 7.41 -7.58
C GLN A 88 -12.01 6.19 -8.50
N GLN A 89 -11.39 6.29 -9.67
CA GLN A 89 -11.23 5.13 -10.55
C GLN A 89 -9.92 4.43 -10.21
N VAL A 90 -10.03 3.26 -9.58
CA VAL A 90 -8.89 2.43 -9.20
C VAL A 90 -8.67 1.34 -10.26
N THR A 91 -7.51 1.38 -10.92
CA THR A 91 -7.06 0.38 -11.90
C THR A 91 -6.54 -0.88 -11.19
N GLU A 92 -6.30 -1.96 -11.93
CA GLU A 92 -5.64 -3.13 -11.35
C GLU A 92 -4.19 -2.82 -10.93
N TRP A 93 -3.53 -1.90 -11.63
CA TRP A 93 -2.19 -1.43 -11.25
C TRP A 93 -2.17 -0.71 -9.91
N HIS A 94 -3.19 0.10 -9.60
CA HIS A 94 -3.30 0.74 -8.28
C HIS A 94 -3.51 -0.28 -7.16
N LYS A 95 -4.30 -1.34 -7.41
CA LYS A 95 -4.47 -2.43 -6.43
C LYS A 95 -3.15 -3.17 -6.21
N ALA A 96 -2.47 -3.53 -7.30
CA ALA A 96 -1.17 -4.18 -7.25
C ALA A 96 -0.11 -3.31 -6.54
N PHE A 97 -0.14 -1.99 -6.70
CA PHE A 97 0.73 -1.07 -5.96
C PHE A 97 0.53 -1.23 -4.45
N LEU A 98 -0.72 -1.23 -3.99
CA LEU A 98 -1.05 -1.34 -2.56
C LEU A 98 -0.70 -2.71 -1.98
N GLU A 99 -0.95 -3.77 -2.75
CA GLU A 99 -0.58 -5.14 -2.38
C GLU A 99 0.94 -5.31 -2.32
N LEU A 100 1.68 -4.83 -3.31
CA LEU A 100 3.14 -4.84 -3.30
C LEU A 100 3.71 -4.00 -2.15
N GLU A 101 3.06 -2.88 -1.81
CA GLU A 101 3.47 -2.04 -0.68
C GLU A 101 3.35 -2.80 0.63
N MET A 102 2.29 -3.59 0.80
CA MET A 102 2.12 -4.47 1.95
C MET A 102 3.13 -5.64 1.94
N LEU A 103 3.37 -6.29 0.80
CA LEU A 103 4.39 -7.35 0.67
C LEU A 103 5.80 -6.85 1.00
N THR A 104 6.10 -5.63 0.57
CA THR A 104 7.38 -4.99 0.88
C THR A 104 7.48 -4.70 2.37
N PHE A 105 6.39 -4.26 3.00
CA PHE A 105 6.34 -4.05 4.44
C PHE A 105 6.57 -5.35 5.21
N GLU A 106 5.91 -6.45 4.82
CA GLU A 106 6.12 -7.79 5.41
C GLU A 106 7.60 -8.17 5.36
N SER A 107 8.19 -8.10 4.17
CA SER A 107 9.61 -8.41 3.95
C SER A 107 10.55 -7.49 4.73
N TYR A 108 10.21 -6.21 4.87
CA TYR A 108 10.98 -5.25 5.64
C TYR A 108 10.94 -5.57 7.14
N MET A 109 9.78 -5.93 7.67
CA MET A 109 9.64 -6.31 9.08
C MET A 109 10.31 -7.65 9.38
N GLU A 110 10.25 -8.63 8.49
CA GLU A 110 10.83 -9.95 8.72
C GLU A 110 12.34 -10.00 8.46
N ARG A 111 12.80 -9.36 7.38
CA ARG A 111 14.16 -9.53 6.82
C ARG A 111 14.93 -8.23 6.63
N ASP A 112 14.38 -7.08 7.02
CA ASP A 112 14.95 -5.74 6.76
C ASP A 112 15.21 -5.46 5.26
N ASP A 113 14.43 -6.11 4.38
CA ASP A 113 14.54 -5.96 2.93
C ASP A 113 13.37 -5.15 2.36
N GLN A 114 13.69 -3.97 1.80
CA GLN A 114 12.75 -3.07 1.14
C GLN A 114 12.46 -3.41 -0.33
N GLN A 115 13.03 -4.50 -0.86
CA GLN A 115 12.82 -4.98 -2.24
C GLN A 115 12.99 -3.88 -3.31
N LYS A 116 13.98 -3.00 -3.12
CA LYS A 116 14.12 -1.74 -3.89
C LYS A 116 14.10 -1.95 -5.40
N LYS A 117 14.77 -3.00 -5.88
CA LYS A 117 14.82 -3.32 -7.31
C LYS A 117 13.45 -3.71 -7.86
N LEU A 118 12.73 -4.59 -7.16
CA LEU A 118 11.37 -5.00 -7.54
C LEU A 118 10.43 -3.80 -7.57
N TRP A 119 10.55 -2.93 -6.56
CA TRP A 119 9.75 -1.72 -6.46
C TRP A 119 9.99 -0.75 -7.61
N GLN A 120 11.26 -0.51 -7.97
CA GLN A 120 11.62 0.34 -9.10
C GLN A 120 11.08 -0.22 -10.42
N GLU A 121 11.26 -1.52 -10.66
CA GLU A 121 10.72 -2.17 -11.87
C GLU A 121 9.19 -2.05 -11.94
N PHE A 122 8.49 -2.22 -10.81
CA PHE A 122 7.04 -2.04 -10.76
C PHE A 122 6.61 -0.60 -11.08
N GLU A 123 7.29 0.40 -10.49
CA GLU A 123 6.96 1.81 -10.72
C GLU A 123 7.17 2.24 -12.18
N GLU A 124 8.21 1.72 -12.84
CA GLU A 124 8.46 1.96 -14.27
C GLU A 124 7.34 1.39 -15.14
N GLU A 125 6.91 0.15 -14.87
CA GLU A 125 5.83 -0.50 -15.62
C GLU A 125 4.46 0.15 -15.37
N MET A 126 4.17 0.50 -14.12
CA MET A 126 2.95 1.22 -13.75
C MET A 126 2.89 2.60 -14.44
N LYS A 127 4.02 3.32 -14.50
CA LYS A 127 4.08 4.61 -15.21
C LYS A 127 3.72 4.48 -16.68
N VAL A 128 4.16 3.40 -17.35
CA VAL A 128 3.79 3.12 -18.74
C VAL A 128 2.29 2.82 -18.85
N ALA A 129 1.74 2.03 -17.93
CA ALA A 129 0.31 1.73 -17.88
C ALA A 129 -0.55 3.00 -17.67
N ASP A 130 -0.13 3.89 -16.75
CA ASP A 130 -0.82 5.16 -16.47
C ASP A 130 -0.81 6.10 -17.67
N ILE A 131 0.31 6.18 -18.39
CA ILE A 131 0.41 6.95 -19.63
C ILE A 131 -0.58 6.40 -20.67
N MET A 132 -0.58 5.09 -20.90
CA MET A 132 -1.53 4.45 -21.84
C MET A 132 -2.98 4.69 -21.42
N TYR A 133 -3.28 4.57 -20.13
CA TYR A 133 -4.61 4.81 -19.58
C TYR A 133 -5.07 6.24 -19.81
N THR A 134 -4.20 7.21 -19.55
CA THR A 134 -4.48 8.63 -19.75
C THR A 134 -4.68 8.96 -21.24
N TRP A 135 -3.79 8.50 -22.10
CA TRP A 135 -3.82 8.82 -23.54
C TRP A 135 -4.98 8.19 -24.29
N THR A 136 -5.46 7.04 -23.80
CA THR A 136 -6.57 6.31 -24.42
C THR A 136 -7.92 6.58 -23.76
N VAL A 137 -8.00 7.61 -22.89
CA VAL A 137 -9.20 8.00 -22.15
C VAL A 137 -9.82 6.80 -21.41
N GLY A 138 -8.95 5.97 -20.83
CA GLY A 138 -9.33 4.82 -20.00
C GLY A 138 -9.65 3.52 -20.75
N CYS A 139 -9.42 3.45 -22.06
CA CYS A 139 -9.63 2.23 -22.84
C CYS A 139 -8.53 1.16 -22.61
N PHE A 140 -7.27 1.57 -22.48
CA PHE A 140 -6.12 0.69 -22.25
C PHE A 140 -5.42 1.00 -20.93
N GLY A 141 -4.49 0.14 -20.47
CA GLY A 141 -3.73 0.39 -19.22
C GLY A 141 -4.50 0.20 -17.91
N LYS A 142 -5.82 -0.07 -17.97
CA LYS A 142 -6.66 -0.32 -16.77
C LYS A 142 -6.37 -1.67 -16.09
N SER A 143 -6.10 -2.69 -16.90
CA SER A 143 -5.88 -4.06 -16.44
C SER A 143 -4.38 -4.38 -16.37
N MET A 144 -4.01 -5.22 -15.43
CA MET A 144 -2.65 -5.70 -15.26
C MET A 144 -2.52 -7.08 -15.93
N PRO A 145 -1.56 -7.29 -16.85
CA PRO A 145 -1.36 -8.57 -17.50
C PRO A 145 -1.09 -9.70 -16.49
N ALA A 146 -1.54 -10.93 -16.79
CA ALA A 146 -1.42 -12.07 -15.88
C ALA A 146 0.04 -12.39 -15.51
N GLU A 147 0.95 -12.30 -16.48
CA GLU A 147 2.40 -12.46 -16.26
C GLU A 147 2.97 -11.44 -15.25
N LYS A 148 2.47 -10.21 -15.25
CA LYS A 148 2.89 -9.15 -14.32
C LYS A 148 2.29 -9.41 -12.95
N LYS A 149 1.00 -9.79 -12.87
CA LYS A 149 0.38 -10.21 -11.61
C LYS A 149 1.18 -11.34 -10.96
N LEU A 150 1.56 -12.36 -11.73
CA LEU A 150 2.38 -13.45 -11.22
C LEU A 150 3.77 -12.97 -10.76
N LYS A 151 4.44 -12.11 -11.53
CA LYS A 151 5.78 -11.58 -11.19
C LYS A 151 5.78 -10.80 -9.86
N TYR A 152 4.78 -9.95 -9.63
CA TYR A 152 4.79 -9.00 -8.51
C TYR A 152 3.98 -9.48 -7.29
N LEU A 153 2.95 -10.31 -7.52
CA LEU A 153 1.98 -10.71 -6.51
C LEU A 153 1.86 -12.23 -6.36
N GLY A 154 2.57 -13.00 -7.19
CA GLY A 154 2.61 -14.46 -7.10
C GLY A 154 3.26 -14.90 -5.80
N ARG A 155 2.41 -15.33 -4.84
CA ARG A 155 2.80 -16.09 -3.65
C ARG A 155 2.78 -17.58 -3.96
#